data_AF-A0A438CFU4-F1
#
_entry.id   AF-A0A438CFU4-F1
#
_cell.length_a   1.000
_cell.length_b   1.000
_cell.length_c   1.000
_cell.angle_alpha   90.00
_cell.angle_beta   90.00
_cell.angle_gamma   90.00
#
_symmetry.space_group_name_H-M   'P 1'
#
loop_
_entity.id
_entity.type
_entity.pdbx_description
1 polymer ?
#
loop_
_entity_poly.entity_id
_entity_poly.type
_entity_poly.pdbx_seq_one_letter_code
_entity_poly.pdbx_strand_id
1 'polypeptide(L)'
;MEGEGGLRAPLRHHPFPANQRPRRSLPWVSIMLANMLYKITSGRSWIAVAPPTVASSIENSPSLECRQDFENDGFEFCSTIITVVNPPFLVSSASSDSVPDFLQCLSDYSLPSYPISEAIYTPQNSSFSDVLQSYIRNLRFTTPETPKPLVIVAAKHESHVQATVICAKTHGLEIRIRSGGHDYEGLSYVSSVPFVVLDLFNLRSISIDIANETAWIQAGATLGELYYGIAEKSNVHGFPAGLCPTLGTGGHFTGGGYGTMMRKYGLSVDNIVDAQLVDVNGRILDRESMEKIYFGPLEEERTLEEGATEIVSQWQEVASNLDEDLFIRLGLNSVNATGGGKTIKASFIALFLGQTDRLLALTNESFPKLGIPKGKIYLKRKSDYVKKPIPVEGLEVIWKAMMEIEKVGMAWNPYGGRMSEIPASATPFPHRAGNIFKIQYSANWQEAGINVTNNYLSLTRELHKVMTPFVSKLPREAFLNYRDIDIGNSKEGGLPAAAVYGKDYFKDNFERLVHIKTKVDPDNSL
;
A
#
# COMPACT_ATOMS: atom_id res chain seq x y z
N MET A 1 31.07 1.20 -70.58
CA MET A 1 31.78 2.26 -71.30
C MET A 1 32.02 3.41 -70.32
N GLU A 2 32.79 3.22 -69.25
CA GLU A 2 34.26 2.96 -69.17
C GLU A 2 35.06 4.26 -69.40
N GLY A 3 35.93 4.73 -68.50
CA GLY A 3 36.26 4.31 -67.12
C GLY A 3 36.60 5.57 -66.29
N GLU A 4 37.45 5.58 -65.26
CA GLU A 4 38.13 4.54 -64.45
C GLU A 4 38.70 5.26 -63.19
N GLY A 5 39.13 4.55 -62.14
CA GLY A 5 40.14 5.06 -61.19
C GLY A 5 39.94 4.75 -59.72
N GLY A 6 40.57 3.65 -59.26
CA GLY A 6 41.02 3.35 -57.88
C GLY A 6 40.46 4.12 -56.66
N LEU A 7 39.66 3.43 -55.84
CA LEU A 7 39.25 3.88 -54.51
C LEU A 7 40.19 3.37 -53.39
N ARG A 8 40.78 4.30 -52.61
CA ARG A 8 41.36 3.99 -51.29
C ARG A 8 40.25 3.94 -50.23
N ALA A 9 40.30 2.97 -49.32
CA ALA A 9 39.32 2.83 -48.24
C ALA A 9 39.63 3.77 -47.05
N PRO A 10 38.68 4.60 -46.58
CA PRO A 10 38.76 5.28 -45.29
C PRO A 10 38.14 4.44 -44.16
N LEU A 11 38.59 4.69 -42.93
CA LEU A 11 38.06 4.07 -41.71
C LEU A 11 36.59 4.45 -41.49
N ARG A 12 35.73 3.48 -41.18
CA ARG A 12 34.35 3.74 -40.73
C ARG A 12 34.31 3.97 -39.23
N HIS A 13 33.96 5.18 -38.80
CA HIS A 13 33.44 5.39 -37.45
C HIS A 13 32.07 4.71 -37.31
N HIS A 14 31.83 4.05 -36.18
CA HIS A 14 30.50 3.54 -35.82
C HIS A 14 29.67 4.66 -35.17
N PRO A 15 28.49 5.02 -35.70
CA PRO A 15 27.52 5.84 -34.99
C PRO A 15 26.66 4.99 -34.05
N PHE A 16 26.44 5.47 -32.82
CA PHE A 16 25.50 4.84 -31.89
C PHE A 16 24.05 5.02 -32.36
N PRO A 17 23.19 3.98 -32.35
CA PRO A 17 21.76 4.12 -32.63
C PRO A 17 21.00 4.65 -31.40
N ALA A 18 21.08 5.95 -31.15
CA ALA A 18 20.21 6.62 -30.18
C ALA A 18 18.79 6.76 -30.76
N ASN A 19 17.80 6.07 -30.18
CA ASN A 19 16.40 6.19 -30.61
C ASN A 19 15.41 5.88 -29.48
N GLN A 20 15.49 6.65 -28.38
CA GLN A 20 14.51 6.56 -27.29
C GLN A 20 13.18 7.19 -27.74
N ARG A 21 12.10 6.39 -27.73
CA ARG A 21 10.74 6.88 -28.03
C ARG A 21 10.18 7.65 -26.83
N PRO A 22 9.38 8.71 -27.02
CA PRO A 22 8.64 9.35 -25.92
C PRO A 22 7.71 8.35 -25.23
N ARG A 23 7.77 8.28 -23.90
CA ARG A 23 6.99 7.32 -23.08
C ARG A 23 5.53 7.77 -22.96
N ARG A 24 4.58 6.83 -22.95
CA ARG A 24 3.19 7.08 -22.53
C ARG A 24 3.17 7.37 -21.02
N SER A 25 2.36 8.33 -20.57
CA SER A 25 2.28 8.75 -19.16
C SER A 25 1.36 7.86 -18.32
N LEU A 26 1.74 6.58 -18.19
CA LEU A 26 1.17 5.70 -17.16
C LEU A 26 1.66 6.12 -15.76
N PRO A 27 0.88 5.91 -14.68
CA PRO A 27 1.22 6.37 -13.34
C PRO A 27 2.51 5.74 -12.82
N TRP A 28 3.43 6.57 -12.32
CA TRP A 28 4.81 6.19 -11.97
C TRP A 28 4.96 5.48 -10.62
N VAL A 29 3.86 5.30 -9.87
CA VAL A 29 3.84 4.52 -8.61
C VAL A 29 2.74 3.46 -8.64
N SER A 30 2.64 2.75 -9.76
CA SER A 30 2.26 1.34 -9.73
C SER A 30 3.51 0.53 -9.35
N ILE A 31 3.76 0.41 -8.04
CA ILE A 31 4.63 -0.69 -7.53
C ILE A 31 3.98 -1.99 -7.98
N MET A 32 4.76 -2.92 -8.53
CA MET A 32 4.24 -4.15 -9.11
C MET A 32 3.60 -5.03 -8.04
N LEU A 33 2.27 -4.99 -7.97
CA LEU A 33 1.45 -5.89 -7.15
C LEU A 33 0.80 -6.97 -8.03
N ALA A 34 1.62 -7.60 -8.87
CA ALA A 34 1.30 -8.93 -9.40
C ALA A 34 1.13 -9.92 -8.24
N ASN A 35 0.61 -11.11 -8.54
CA ASN A 35 0.33 -12.18 -7.58
C ASN A 35 1.35 -12.24 -6.44
N MET A 36 0.87 -12.50 -5.23
CA MET A 36 1.72 -12.99 -4.16
C MET A 36 1.01 -14.16 -3.48
N LEU A 37 1.47 -15.36 -3.79
CA LEU A 37 1.53 -16.41 -2.77
C LEU A 37 2.53 -15.93 -1.72
N TYR A 38 2.19 -15.99 -0.45
CA TYR A 38 3.06 -15.55 0.65
C TYR A 38 3.37 -16.71 1.59
N LYS A 39 4.63 -16.82 2.04
CA LYS A 39 5.00 -17.66 3.18
C LYS A 39 5.16 -16.82 4.44
N ILE A 40 4.50 -17.23 5.52
CA ILE A 40 4.39 -16.51 6.80
C ILE A 40 5.12 -17.25 7.93
N THR A 41 5.50 -16.57 9.03
CA THR A 41 5.95 -17.17 10.32
C THR A 41 5.24 -16.58 11.55
N SER A 42 5.21 -17.29 12.69
CA SER A 42 4.79 -16.76 14.01
C SER A 42 5.94 -16.27 14.90
N GLY A 43 5.64 -15.34 15.82
CA GLY A 43 6.57 -14.80 16.82
C GLY A 43 6.40 -15.42 18.21
N ARG A 44 7.46 -15.43 19.03
CA ARG A 44 7.53 -16.23 20.28
C ARG A 44 7.20 -15.47 21.58
N SER A 45 6.45 -16.16 22.44
CA SER A 45 6.52 -16.11 23.92
C SER A 45 5.93 -14.91 24.72
N TRP A 46 5.91 -15.09 26.05
CA TRP A 46 5.01 -14.47 27.04
C TRP A 46 5.74 -13.96 28.29
N ILE A 47 5.15 -13.02 29.04
CA ILE A 47 5.61 -12.54 30.36
C ILE A 47 4.43 -12.47 31.37
N ALA A 48 4.74 -12.45 32.69
CA ALA A 48 3.78 -12.30 33.79
C ALA A 48 4.10 -11.05 34.66
N VAL A 49 3.15 -10.64 35.52
CA VAL A 49 2.93 -9.22 35.88
C VAL A 49 3.57 -8.76 37.21
N ALA A 50 4.57 -7.86 37.10
CA ALA A 50 4.84 -6.67 37.96
C ALA A 50 5.27 -6.87 39.46
N PRO A 51 5.43 -5.80 40.29
CA PRO A 51 6.50 -4.75 40.28
C PRO A 51 7.02 -4.44 41.74
N PRO A 52 7.51 -3.23 42.14
CA PRO A 52 8.42 -2.20 41.56
C PRO A 52 9.62 -1.78 42.48
N THR A 53 10.62 -1.02 41.97
CA THR A 53 11.42 0.06 42.66
C THR A 53 12.49 0.69 41.70
N VAL A 54 13.16 1.83 41.94
CA VAL A 54 12.74 3.23 42.29
C VAL A 54 13.98 4.20 42.24
N ALA A 55 13.87 5.35 41.55
CA ALA A 55 14.70 6.61 41.65
C ALA A 55 16.25 6.57 41.45
N SER A 56 17.01 7.63 41.09
CA SER A 56 16.78 8.97 40.47
C SER A 56 18.12 9.70 40.16
N SER A 57 18.10 10.86 39.46
CA SER A 57 19.06 12.01 39.54
C SER A 57 20.53 11.82 39.05
N ILE A 58 21.36 12.83 38.65
CA ILE A 58 21.20 14.30 38.45
C ILE A 58 22.22 14.87 37.40
N GLU A 59 21.79 15.95 36.72
CA GLU A 59 22.43 17.07 35.96
C GLU A 59 23.94 17.22 35.57
N ASN A 60 24.11 18.07 34.52
CA ASN A 60 25.07 19.18 34.29
C ASN A 60 26.21 19.08 33.23
N SER A 61 26.30 20.16 32.44
CA SER A 61 27.31 20.48 31.41
C SER A 61 28.31 21.54 31.96
N PRO A 62 29.38 21.97 31.22
CA PRO A 62 29.20 23.04 30.21
C PRO A 62 30.15 23.05 28.98
N SER A 63 29.77 23.93 28.05
CA SER A 63 30.39 24.43 26.81
C SER A 63 31.91 24.60 26.69
N LEU A 64 32.39 24.58 25.43
CA LEU A 64 33.48 25.46 24.94
C LEU A 64 33.27 25.78 23.44
N GLU A 65 33.56 27.01 23.03
CA GLU A 65 33.46 27.51 21.64
C GLU A 65 34.84 27.64 20.97
N CYS A 66 34.87 27.62 19.63
CA CYS A 66 35.85 28.36 18.84
C CYS A 66 35.26 28.75 17.48
N ARG A 67 35.79 29.80 16.85
CA ARG A 67 35.17 30.49 15.69
C ARG A 67 36.22 31.01 14.71
N GLN A 68 35.74 31.43 13.55
CA GLN A 68 36.41 32.07 12.41
C GLN A 68 36.98 31.09 11.37
N ASP A 69 37.05 31.40 10.08
CA ASP A 69 36.26 32.21 9.11
C ASP A 69 37.09 32.13 7.80
N PHE A 70 36.49 32.11 6.59
CA PHE A 70 36.88 32.92 5.41
C PHE A 70 36.25 32.47 4.08
N GLU A 71 35.44 33.37 3.53
CA GLU A 71 35.20 33.71 2.10
C GLU A 71 34.68 32.68 1.06
N ASN A 72 34.30 33.26 -0.10
CA ASN A 72 33.50 32.66 -1.16
C ASN A 72 34.37 32.32 -2.38
N ASP A 73 33.82 31.49 -3.27
CA ASP A 73 33.77 31.89 -4.69
C ASP A 73 32.53 31.30 -5.38
N GLY A 74 32.08 31.91 -6.47
CA GLY A 74 30.83 31.55 -7.16
C GLY A 74 30.99 31.39 -8.67
N PHE A 75 30.11 30.60 -9.30
CA PHE A 75 30.09 30.44 -10.76
C PHE A 75 28.65 30.40 -11.31
N GLU A 76 28.37 31.26 -12.27
CA GLU A 76 27.16 31.20 -13.11
C GLU A 76 27.33 30.15 -14.22
N PHE A 77 26.20 29.66 -14.77
CA PHE A 77 26.20 29.03 -16.09
C PHE A 77 24.99 29.47 -16.92
N CYS A 78 25.22 29.73 -18.20
CA CYS A 78 24.32 30.54 -19.03
C CYS A 78 23.27 29.71 -19.78
N SER A 79 22.17 30.37 -20.16
CA SER A 79 21.00 29.77 -20.83
C SER A 79 21.25 29.46 -22.31
N THR A 80 20.57 28.44 -22.84
CA THR A 80 20.27 28.31 -24.28
C THR A 80 18.91 27.64 -24.45
N ILE A 81 17.97 28.32 -25.11
CA ILE A 81 16.63 27.82 -25.39
C ILE A 81 16.59 27.30 -26.83
N ILE A 82 16.22 26.03 -27.02
CA ILE A 82 16.01 25.41 -28.33
C ILE A 82 14.52 25.08 -28.49
N THR A 83 13.82 25.86 -29.33
CA THR A 83 12.39 25.69 -29.58
C THR A 83 12.15 24.64 -30.67
N VAL A 84 11.93 23.38 -30.28
CA VAL A 84 11.62 22.30 -31.24
C VAL A 84 10.13 22.28 -31.56
N VAL A 85 9.78 22.62 -32.80
CA VAL A 85 8.41 22.52 -33.32
C VAL A 85 8.15 21.10 -33.82
N ASN A 86 7.38 20.31 -33.07
CA ASN A 86 6.99 18.95 -33.50
C ASN A 86 5.76 18.98 -34.43
N PRO A 87 5.75 18.23 -35.54
CA PRO A 87 4.55 18.02 -36.35
C PRO A 87 3.58 17.04 -35.66
N PRO A 88 2.27 17.08 -36.00
CA PRO A 88 1.27 16.21 -35.40
C PRO A 88 1.41 14.75 -35.91
N PHE A 89 2.01 13.88 -35.11
CA PHE A 89 2.05 12.44 -35.39
C PHE A 89 0.77 11.73 -34.94
N LEU A 90 0.28 10.82 -35.79
CA LEU A 90 -0.91 10.02 -35.52
C LEU A 90 -0.68 9.04 -34.36
N VAL A 91 -1.48 9.17 -33.30
CA VAL A 91 -1.49 8.25 -32.16
C VAL A 91 -2.46 7.11 -32.44
N SER A 92 -1.96 5.88 -32.49
CA SER A 92 -2.83 4.70 -32.38
C SER A 92 -3.37 4.59 -30.96
N SER A 93 -4.63 4.99 -30.79
CA SER A 93 -5.46 4.67 -29.63
C SER A 93 -5.78 3.18 -29.62
N ALA A 94 -5.66 2.51 -28.47
CA ALA A 94 -6.25 1.19 -28.28
C ALA A 94 -7.79 1.33 -28.33
N SER A 95 -8.40 0.92 -29.44
CA SER A 95 -9.85 0.89 -29.62
C SER A 95 -10.44 -0.41 -29.04
N SER A 96 -11.77 -0.45 -28.97
CA SER A 96 -12.57 -1.65 -28.64
C SER A 96 -12.22 -2.87 -29.50
N ASP A 97 -11.68 -2.63 -30.68
CA ASP A 97 -11.42 -3.63 -31.72
C ASP A 97 -10.25 -4.56 -31.34
N SER A 98 -9.47 -4.18 -30.33
CA SER A 98 -8.39 -5.00 -29.73
C SER A 98 -8.88 -6.11 -28.79
N VAL A 99 -10.15 -6.10 -28.38
CA VAL A 99 -10.67 -7.08 -27.40
C VAL A 99 -10.70 -8.52 -27.93
N PRO A 100 -11.16 -8.82 -29.17
CA PRO A 100 -11.14 -10.18 -29.71
C PRO A 100 -9.73 -10.78 -29.74
N ASP A 101 -8.74 -10.01 -30.21
CA ASP A 101 -7.34 -10.46 -30.27
C ASP A 101 -6.77 -10.73 -28.87
N PHE A 102 -7.07 -9.87 -27.90
CA PHE A 102 -6.70 -10.08 -26.51
C PHE A 102 -7.33 -11.35 -25.91
N LEU A 103 -8.60 -11.65 -26.23
CA LEU A 103 -9.28 -12.87 -25.78
C LEU A 103 -8.71 -14.15 -26.43
N GLN A 104 -8.27 -14.07 -27.69
CA GLN A 104 -7.54 -15.15 -28.34
C GLN A 104 -6.17 -15.36 -27.68
N CYS A 105 -5.38 -14.29 -27.51
CA CYS A 105 -4.10 -14.31 -26.81
C CYS A 105 -4.20 -14.92 -25.41
N LEU A 106 -5.22 -14.54 -24.62
CA LEU A 106 -5.48 -15.12 -23.30
C LEU A 106 -5.61 -16.64 -23.36
N SER A 107 -6.27 -17.15 -24.39
CA SER A 107 -6.46 -18.59 -24.62
C SER A 107 -5.13 -19.25 -24.98
N ASP A 108 -4.38 -18.67 -25.94
CA ASP A 108 -3.12 -19.18 -26.48
C ASP A 108 -2.00 -19.28 -25.43
N TYR A 109 -1.94 -18.32 -24.49
CA TYR A 109 -0.95 -18.29 -23.40
C TYR A 109 -1.45 -18.97 -22.11
N SER A 110 -2.70 -19.45 -22.05
CA SER A 110 -3.19 -20.22 -20.90
C SER A 110 -2.73 -21.67 -20.96
N LEU A 111 -2.37 -22.26 -19.81
CA LEU A 111 -1.99 -23.67 -19.73
C LEU A 111 -3.21 -24.56 -20.05
N PRO A 112 -3.17 -25.43 -21.09
CA PRO A 112 -4.38 -26.12 -21.58
C PRO A 112 -5.09 -27.05 -20.58
N SER A 113 -4.41 -27.51 -19.52
CA SER A 113 -5.03 -28.27 -18.42
C SER A 113 -5.87 -27.41 -17.47
N TYR A 114 -5.78 -26.08 -17.56
CA TYR A 114 -6.55 -25.10 -16.80
C TYR A 114 -7.13 -24.05 -17.75
N PRO A 115 -8.15 -24.39 -18.56
CA PRO A 115 -8.70 -23.48 -19.57
C PRO A 115 -9.20 -22.16 -18.95
N ILE A 116 -8.81 -21.05 -19.56
CA ILE A 116 -9.10 -19.69 -19.06
C ILE A 116 -10.52 -19.20 -19.39
N SER A 117 -11.23 -19.85 -20.31
CA SER A 117 -12.54 -19.42 -20.82
C SER A 117 -13.58 -19.20 -19.71
N GLU A 118 -13.64 -20.08 -18.70
CA GLU A 118 -14.55 -19.92 -17.55
C GLU A 118 -14.11 -18.86 -16.52
N ALA A 119 -12.93 -18.25 -16.69
CA ALA A 119 -12.44 -17.16 -15.87
C ALA A 119 -12.68 -15.79 -16.53
N ILE A 120 -13.05 -15.76 -17.81
CA ILE A 120 -13.23 -14.54 -18.60
C ILE A 120 -14.68 -14.05 -18.50
N TYR A 121 -14.85 -12.76 -18.23
CA TYR A 121 -16.13 -12.06 -18.33
C TYR A 121 -15.97 -10.78 -19.13
N THR A 122 -16.79 -10.60 -20.17
CA THR A 122 -16.91 -9.38 -20.96
C THR A 122 -18.29 -8.74 -20.76
N PRO A 123 -18.54 -7.48 -21.15
CA PRO A 123 -19.84 -6.83 -21.03
C PRO A 123 -21.02 -7.56 -21.70
N GLN A 124 -20.76 -8.55 -22.56
CA GLN A 124 -21.77 -9.41 -23.19
C GLN A 124 -22.23 -10.58 -22.28
N ASN A 125 -21.46 -10.94 -21.24
CA ASN A 125 -21.89 -11.93 -20.26
C ASN A 125 -22.87 -11.30 -19.27
N SER A 126 -24.03 -11.92 -19.04
CA SER A 126 -25.03 -11.44 -18.07
C SER A 126 -24.47 -11.29 -16.65
N SER A 127 -23.54 -12.15 -16.24
CA SER A 127 -22.86 -12.14 -14.95
C SER A 127 -21.78 -11.07 -14.78
N PHE A 128 -21.39 -10.35 -15.84
CA PHE A 128 -20.29 -9.37 -15.81
C PHE A 128 -20.50 -8.28 -14.76
N SER A 129 -21.74 -7.76 -14.67
CA SER A 129 -22.11 -6.74 -13.69
C SER A 129 -21.94 -7.25 -12.26
N ASP A 130 -22.37 -8.48 -11.98
CA ASP A 130 -22.34 -9.07 -10.64
C ASP A 130 -20.92 -9.44 -10.21
N VAL A 131 -20.12 -10.01 -11.13
CA VAL A 131 -18.68 -10.29 -10.92
C VAL A 131 -17.92 -8.98 -10.67
N LEU A 132 -18.18 -7.94 -11.45
CA LEU A 132 -17.58 -6.63 -11.23
C LEU A 132 -17.98 -6.06 -9.87
N GLN A 133 -19.28 -6.08 -9.53
CA GLN A 133 -19.78 -5.46 -8.31
C GLN A 133 -19.46 -6.24 -7.03
N SER A 134 -19.28 -7.56 -7.06
CA SER A 134 -19.13 -8.40 -5.86
C SER A 134 -18.03 -7.93 -4.91
N TYR A 135 -16.90 -7.45 -5.46
CA TYR A 135 -15.74 -7.02 -4.70
C TYR A 135 -15.54 -5.50 -4.65
N ILE A 136 -16.47 -4.69 -5.17
CA ILE A 136 -16.42 -3.23 -4.96
C ILE A 136 -16.87 -2.92 -3.52
N ARG A 137 -15.93 -2.45 -2.68
CA ARG A 137 -16.16 -2.15 -1.26
C ARG A 137 -16.51 -0.69 -0.97
N ASN A 138 -16.19 0.24 -1.88
CA ASN A 138 -16.51 1.66 -1.76
C ASN A 138 -17.51 2.10 -2.86
N LEU A 139 -18.73 2.47 -2.48
CA LEU A 139 -19.82 2.84 -3.39
C LEU A 139 -19.57 4.13 -4.20
N ARG A 140 -18.55 4.93 -3.85
CA ARG A 140 -18.09 6.07 -4.69
C ARG A 140 -17.75 5.65 -6.11
N PHE A 141 -17.46 4.37 -6.33
CA PHE A 141 -17.00 3.79 -7.58
C PHE A 141 -17.99 2.76 -8.18
N THR A 142 -19.27 2.84 -7.81
CA THR A 142 -20.36 2.06 -8.42
C THR A 142 -21.32 2.93 -9.24
N THR A 143 -20.94 4.15 -9.61
CA THR A 143 -21.81 5.05 -10.38
C THR A 143 -21.84 4.66 -11.87
N PRO A 144 -22.84 5.11 -12.65
CA PRO A 144 -22.86 4.92 -14.11
C PRO A 144 -21.63 5.50 -14.80
N GLU A 145 -21.19 6.69 -14.36
CA GLU A 145 -20.08 7.45 -14.94
C GLU A 145 -18.70 6.90 -14.55
N THR A 146 -18.62 6.06 -13.52
CA THR A 146 -17.37 5.39 -13.13
C THR A 146 -16.92 4.47 -14.28
N PRO A 147 -15.71 4.61 -14.84
CA PRO A 147 -15.24 3.73 -15.92
C PRO A 147 -15.30 2.23 -15.56
N LYS A 148 -15.60 1.40 -16.55
CA LYS A 148 -15.75 -0.06 -16.43
C LYS A 148 -14.65 -0.74 -17.27
N PRO A 149 -14.13 -1.92 -16.86
CA PRO A 149 -13.13 -2.64 -17.64
C PRO A 149 -13.69 -3.18 -18.95
N LEU A 150 -12.81 -3.45 -19.92
CA LEU A 150 -13.16 -4.15 -21.16
C LEU A 150 -13.39 -5.65 -20.91
N VAL A 151 -12.58 -6.25 -20.04
CA VAL A 151 -12.60 -7.67 -19.67
C VAL A 151 -12.28 -7.80 -18.19
N ILE A 152 -12.89 -8.76 -17.51
CA ILE A 152 -12.50 -9.23 -16.18
C ILE A 152 -11.97 -10.66 -16.33
N VAL A 153 -10.76 -10.94 -15.82
CA VAL A 153 -10.20 -12.29 -15.72
C VAL A 153 -10.19 -12.68 -14.24
N ALA A 154 -11.15 -13.50 -13.82
CA ALA A 154 -11.25 -14.03 -12.45
C ALA A 154 -10.39 -15.28 -12.27
N ALA A 155 -9.07 -15.10 -12.40
CA ALA A 155 -8.05 -16.14 -12.49
C ALA A 155 -8.25 -17.31 -11.51
N LYS A 156 -8.44 -18.52 -12.05
CA LYS A 156 -8.60 -19.76 -11.28
C LYS A 156 -7.28 -20.53 -11.11
N HIS A 157 -6.27 -20.22 -11.92
CA HIS A 157 -4.93 -20.81 -11.89
C HIS A 157 -3.86 -19.76 -12.19
N GLU A 158 -2.62 -19.95 -11.75
CA GLU A 158 -1.54 -18.96 -11.90
C GLU A 158 -1.21 -18.66 -13.36
N SER A 159 -1.33 -19.65 -14.26
CA SER A 159 -1.19 -19.45 -15.71
C SER A 159 -2.20 -18.47 -16.30
N HIS A 160 -3.37 -18.27 -15.67
CA HIS A 160 -4.33 -17.24 -16.11
C HIS A 160 -3.76 -15.83 -15.90
N VAL A 161 -2.94 -15.65 -14.86
CA VAL A 161 -2.26 -14.39 -14.58
C VAL A 161 -1.08 -14.18 -15.53
N GLN A 162 -0.28 -15.22 -15.78
CA GLN A 162 0.80 -15.17 -16.77
C GLN A 162 0.26 -14.74 -18.14
N ALA A 163 -0.81 -15.41 -18.62
CA ALA A 163 -1.50 -15.04 -19.86
C ALA A 163 -2.04 -13.61 -19.83
N THR A 164 -2.72 -13.19 -18.74
CA THR A 164 -3.25 -11.82 -18.64
C THR A 164 -2.15 -10.76 -18.71
N VAL A 165 -1.01 -10.99 -18.04
CA VAL A 165 0.13 -10.08 -18.06
C VAL A 165 0.77 -9.99 -19.45
N ILE A 166 1.03 -11.14 -20.09
CA ILE A 166 1.63 -11.19 -21.43
C ILE A 166 0.71 -10.51 -22.45
N CYS A 167 -0.59 -10.83 -22.44
CA CYS A 167 -1.54 -10.31 -23.42
C CYS A 167 -1.88 -8.84 -23.20
N ALA A 168 -2.05 -8.38 -21.96
CA ALA A 168 -2.30 -6.96 -21.69
C ALA A 168 -1.12 -6.09 -22.15
N LYS A 169 0.12 -6.53 -21.88
CA LYS A 169 1.35 -5.89 -22.38
C LYS A 169 1.43 -5.91 -23.91
N THR A 170 1.06 -7.03 -24.55
CA THR A 170 1.09 -7.20 -26.02
C THR A 170 0.08 -6.29 -26.72
N HIS A 171 -1.14 -6.16 -26.17
CA HIS A 171 -2.22 -5.34 -26.75
C HIS A 171 -2.27 -3.90 -26.20
N GLY A 172 -1.37 -3.53 -25.28
CA GLY A 172 -1.25 -2.18 -24.72
C GLY A 172 -2.41 -1.78 -23.80
N LEU A 173 -2.99 -2.75 -23.09
CA LEU A 173 -4.08 -2.57 -22.12
C LEU A 173 -3.52 -2.46 -20.69
N GLU A 174 -4.05 -1.53 -19.89
CA GLU A 174 -3.63 -1.38 -18.48
C GLU A 174 -4.29 -2.46 -17.59
N ILE A 175 -3.57 -3.01 -16.60
CA ILE A 175 -4.10 -4.05 -15.71
C ILE A 175 -4.48 -3.46 -14.34
N ARG A 176 -5.74 -3.64 -13.96
CA ARG A 176 -6.22 -3.35 -12.59
C ARG A 176 -6.36 -4.65 -11.80
N ILE A 177 -5.37 -4.91 -10.95
CA ILE A 177 -5.30 -6.15 -10.15
C ILE A 177 -6.17 -6.00 -8.90
N ARG A 178 -7.07 -6.97 -8.68
CA ARG A 178 -8.03 -6.99 -7.57
C ARG A 178 -7.85 -8.25 -6.73
N SER A 179 -7.74 -8.02 -5.42
CA SER A 179 -7.88 -9.03 -4.37
C SER A 179 -9.22 -8.74 -3.65
N GLY A 180 -9.28 -8.61 -2.31
CA GLY A 180 -10.53 -8.33 -1.56
C GLY A 180 -11.24 -6.98 -1.88
N GLY A 181 -10.70 -6.17 -2.79
CA GLY A 181 -11.34 -4.98 -3.39
C GLY A 181 -11.48 -3.76 -2.47
N HIS A 182 -10.64 -3.65 -1.45
CA HIS A 182 -10.68 -2.60 -0.41
C HIS A 182 -9.90 -1.31 -0.76
N ASP A 183 -9.48 -1.10 -2.01
CA ASP A 183 -8.79 0.13 -2.40
C ASP A 183 -9.71 1.35 -2.18
N TYR A 184 -9.27 2.28 -1.32
CA TYR A 184 -10.10 3.41 -0.89
C TYR A 184 -10.43 4.42 -1.99
N GLU A 185 -9.67 4.42 -3.08
CA GLU A 185 -9.86 5.28 -4.27
C GLU A 185 -10.20 4.45 -5.52
N GLY A 186 -10.61 3.19 -5.34
CA GLY A 186 -11.10 2.30 -6.39
C GLY A 186 -10.04 1.80 -7.37
N LEU A 187 -8.74 2.08 -7.16
CA LEU A 187 -7.70 1.88 -8.17
C LEU A 187 -7.38 0.41 -8.51
N SER A 188 -7.98 -0.55 -7.80
CA SER A 188 -7.94 -1.99 -8.14
C SER A 188 -9.03 -2.43 -9.12
N TYR A 189 -9.96 -1.54 -9.50
CA TYR A 189 -11.06 -1.85 -10.44
C TYR A 189 -11.58 -0.65 -11.24
N VAL A 190 -10.87 0.49 -11.21
CA VAL A 190 -11.18 1.70 -12.01
C VAL A 190 -9.89 2.24 -12.63
N SER A 191 -9.96 2.63 -13.90
CA SER A 191 -8.94 3.42 -14.59
C SER A 191 -9.56 4.60 -15.35
N SER A 192 -8.72 5.50 -15.88
CA SER A 192 -9.11 6.51 -16.87
C SER A 192 -8.64 6.19 -18.29
N VAL A 193 -7.97 5.05 -18.51
CA VAL A 193 -7.62 4.51 -19.83
C VAL A 193 -8.33 3.16 -20.03
N PRO A 194 -8.45 2.63 -21.27
CA PRO A 194 -8.97 1.28 -21.50
C PRO A 194 -8.15 0.25 -20.71
N PHE A 195 -8.84 -0.58 -19.93
CA PHE A 195 -8.22 -1.44 -18.93
C PHE A 195 -8.94 -2.79 -18.79
N VAL A 196 -8.22 -3.77 -18.25
CA VAL A 196 -8.77 -5.06 -17.82
C VAL A 196 -8.67 -5.19 -16.30
N VAL A 197 -9.62 -5.89 -15.68
CA VAL A 197 -9.49 -6.27 -14.26
C VAL A 197 -8.97 -7.70 -14.18
N LEU A 198 -7.82 -7.86 -13.53
CA LEU A 198 -7.33 -9.17 -13.12
C LEU A 198 -7.82 -9.42 -11.70
N ASP A 199 -8.86 -10.25 -11.54
CA ASP A 199 -9.43 -10.58 -10.23
C ASP A 199 -8.84 -11.89 -9.71
N LEU A 200 -8.10 -11.79 -8.61
CA LEU A 200 -7.40 -12.90 -7.97
C LEU A 200 -8.27 -13.66 -6.98
N PHE A 201 -9.54 -13.28 -6.77
CA PHE A 201 -10.40 -13.84 -5.72
C PHE A 201 -10.55 -15.39 -5.76
N ASN A 202 -10.36 -16.04 -6.90
CA ASN A 202 -10.41 -17.52 -6.98
C ASN A 202 -9.07 -18.18 -6.55
N LEU A 203 -7.95 -17.46 -6.63
CA LEU A 203 -6.67 -17.85 -6.03
C LEU A 203 -6.68 -17.54 -4.52
N ARG A 204 -7.36 -18.38 -3.73
CA ARG A 204 -7.51 -18.19 -2.27
C ARG A 204 -7.07 -19.37 -1.40
N SER A 205 -6.29 -20.32 -1.92
CA SER A 205 -5.83 -21.45 -1.11
C SER A 205 -4.97 -20.98 0.08
N ILE A 206 -5.14 -21.67 1.21
CA ILE A 206 -4.42 -21.45 2.45
C ILE A 206 -3.93 -22.81 2.94
N SER A 207 -2.61 -23.01 2.96
CA SER A 207 -1.96 -24.21 3.49
C SER A 207 -1.17 -23.82 4.73
N ILE A 208 -1.36 -24.55 5.84
CA ILE A 208 -0.82 -24.16 7.16
C ILE A 208 -0.07 -25.36 7.75
N ASP A 209 1.20 -25.14 8.04
CA ASP A 209 2.13 -26.07 8.68
C ASP A 209 2.50 -25.53 10.07
N ILE A 210 1.75 -25.99 11.08
CA ILE A 210 1.97 -25.63 12.48
C ILE A 210 3.30 -26.16 13.01
N ALA A 211 3.84 -27.26 12.46
CA ALA A 211 5.09 -27.85 12.95
C ALA A 211 6.32 -27.01 12.56
N ASN A 212 6.26 -26.36 11.39
CA ASN A 212 7.26 -25.38 10.95
C ASN A 212 6.84 -23.93 11.21
N GLU A 213 5.79 -23.68 12.02
CA GLU A 213 5.24 -22.35 12.32
C GLU A 213 4.92 -21.49 11.06
N THR A 214 4.64 -22.11 9.91
CA THR A 214 4.50 -21.41 8.62
C THR A 214 3.17 -21.67 7.91
N ALA A 215 2.82 -20.79 6.99
CA ALA A 215 1.67 -20.97 6.10
C ALA A 215 1.99 -20.41 4.71
N TRP A 216 1.41 -21.02 3.66
CA TRP A 216 1.35 -20.49 2.28
C TRP A 216 -0.07 -19.99 1.97
N ILE A 217 -0.19 -18.75 1.50
CA ILE A 217 -1.48 -18.06 1.33
C ILE A 217 -1.54 -17.37 -0.04
N GLN A 218 -2.52 -17.73 -0.88
CA GLN A 218 -2.72 -17.08 -2.17
C GLN A 218 -3.32 -15.66 -2.04
N ALA A 219 -3.02 -14.80 -3.02
CA ALA A 219 -3.33 -13.36 -3.02
C ALA A 219 -4.82 -12.97 -2.96
N GLY A 220 -5.73 -13.86 -3.36
CA GLY A 220 -7.17 -13.67 -3.32
C GLY A 220 -7.82 -13.99 -1.99
N ALA A 221 -7.12 -14.70 -1.10
CA ALA A 221 -7.61 -15.03 0.24
C ALA A 221 -7.85 -13.77 1.07
N THR A 222 -8.82 -13.84 1.97
CA THR A 222 -9.12 -12.78 2.93
C THR A 222 -8.50 -13.03 4.30
N LEU A 223 -8.30 -11.97 5.09
CA LEU A 223 -7.78 -12.08 6.45
C LEU A 223 -8.70 -12.92 7.35
N GLY A 224 -10.02 -12.89 7.11
CA GLY A 224 -10.98 -13.73 7.81
C GLY A 224 -10.77 -15.22 7.55
N GLU A 225 -10.54 -15.60 6.29
CA GLU A 225 -10.21 -16.99 5.93
C GLU A 225 -8.86 -17.42 6.53
N LEU A 226 -7.86 -16.54 6.55
CA LEU A 226 -6.55 -16.81 7.17
C LEU A 226 -6.64 -16.98 8.69
N TYR A 227 -7.30 -16.06 9.40
CA TYR A 227 -7.47 -16.16 10.85
C TYR A 227 -8.29 -17.40 11.24
N TYR A 228 -9.31 -17.73 10.46
CA TYR A 228 -10.13 -18.92 10.67
C TYR A 228 -9.31 -20.20 10.48
N GLY A 229 -8.58 -20.31 9.36
CA GLY A 229 -7.73 -21.47 9.08
C GLY A 229 -6.62 -21.67 10.11
N ILE A 230 -6.00 -20.60 10.63
CA ILE A 230 -5.02 -20.70 11.72
C ILE A 230 -5.71 -21.20 13.00
N ALA A 231 -6.86 -20.63 13.38
CA ALA A 231 -7.59 -20.99 14.59
C ALA A 231 -8.14 -22.44 14.58
N GLU A 232 -8.52 -22.98 13.41
CA GLU A 232 -8.87 -24.40 13.26
C GLU A 232 -7.68 -25.33 13.47
N LYS A 233 -6.45 -24.87 13.18
CA LYS A 233 -5.22 -25.66 13.30
C LYS A 233 -4.56 -25.54 14.67
N SER A 234 -4.68 -24.39 15.33
CA SER A 234 -4.14 -24.16 16.67
C SER A 234 -4.79 -22.98 17.38
N ASN A 235 -5.08 -23.14 18.67
CA ASN A 235 -5.59 -22.10 19.56
C ASN A 235 -4.50 -21.16 20.14
N VAL A 236 -3.22 -21.39 19.84
CA VAL A 236 -2.09 -20.56 20.31
C VAL A 236 -1.31 -19.87 19.18
N HIS A 237 -1.72 -20.04 17.93
CA HIS A 237 -1.13 -19.36 16.77
C HIS A 237 -2.01 -18.21 16.26
N GLY A 238 -1.39 -17.24 15.61
CA GLY A 238 -2.06 -16.09 14.99
C GLY A 238 -1.10 -15.33 14.07
N PHE A 239 -1.62 -14.42 13.26
CA PHE A 239 -0.80 -13.64 12.31
C PHE A 239 -1.07 -12.12 12.42
N PRO A 240 -0.03 -11.26 12.51
CA PRO A 240 -0.19 -9.81 12.59
C PRO A 240 -0.69 -9.20 11.28
N ALA A 241 -2.01 -9.05 11.15
CA ALA A 241 -2.67 -8.36 10.06
C ALA A 241 -3.89 -7.54 10.53
N GLY A 242 -4.58 -6.91 9.58
CA GLY A 242 -5.65 -5.93 9.82
C GLY A 242 -6.94 -6.48 10.42
N LEU A 243 -7.67 -5.58 11.09
CA LEU A 243 -8.89 -5.91 11.85
C LEU A 243 -10.12 -6.22 10.99
N CYS A 244 -10.13 -5.86 9.70
CA CYS A 244 -11.28 -6.06 8.83
C CYS A 244 -11.15 -7.41 8.10
N PRO A 245 -11.99 -8.42 8.39
CA PRO A 245 -11.79 -9.79 7.89
C PRO A 245 -11.90 -9.88 6.36
N THR A 246 -12.65 -9.00 5.70
CA THR A 246 -12.83 -9.01 4.23
C THR A 246 -11.70 -8.33 3.46
N LEU A 247 -10.64 -7.85 4.13
CA LEU A 247 -9.41 -7.41 3.47
C LEU A 247 -8.74 -8.61 2.78
N GLY A 248 -8.30 -8.44 1.53
CA GLY A 248 -7.59 -9.49 0.80
C GLY A 248 -6.07 -9.39 0.97
N THR A 249 -5.40 -10.52 1.14
CA THR A 249 -3.95 -10.63 1.44
C THR A 249 -3.08 -9.93 0.41
N GLY A 250 -3.36 -10.16 -0.89
CA GLY A 250 -2.60 -9.61 -2.02
C GLY A 250 -2.39 -8.10 -1.97
N GLY A 251 -3.42 -7.34 -1.59
CA GLY A 251 -3.30 -5.90 -1.39
C GLY A 251 -2.95 -5.48 0.04
N HIS A 252 -3.34 -6.27 1.04
CA HIS A 252 -3.13 -5.89 2.44
C HIS A 252 -1.66 -5.96 2.86
N PHE A 253 -0.97 -7.07 2.55
CA PHE A 253 0.40 -7.30 3.03
C PHE A 253 1.43 -6.44 2.28
N THR A 254 1.26 -6.27 0.97
CA THR A 254 2.12 -5.41 0.13
C THR A 254 2.07 -3.93 0.52
N GLY A 255 0.93 -3.43 1.00
CA GLY A 255 0.82 -2.12 1.66
C GLY A 255 1.25 -2.11 3.13
N GLY A 256 2.10 -3.05 3.55
CA GLY A 256 2.57 -3.26 4.93
C GLY A 256 1.66 -4.18 5.75
N GLY A 257 0.40 -3.78 5.89
CA GLY A 257 -0.62 -4.50 6.66
C GLY A 257 -0.45 -4.35 8.18
N TYR A 258 -1.34 -3.62 8.85
CA TYR A 258 -1.26 -3.34 10.29
C TYR A 258 -2.55 -3.73 11.01
N GLY A 259 -2.44 -4.14 12.27
CA GLY A 259 -3.58 -4.43 13.14
C GLY A 259 -3.22 -4.41 14.63
N THR A 260 -3.99 -5.14 15.44
CA THR A 260 -3.90 -5.11 16.91
C THR A 260 -2.54 -5.58 17.45
N MET A 261 -1.91 -6.56 16.79
CA MET A 261 -0.67 -7.17 17.25
C MET A 261 0.60 -6.44 16.81
N MET A 262 0.49 -5.28 16.13
CA MET A 262 1.66 -4.64 15.51
C MET A 262 2.71 -4.15 16.52
N ARG A 263 2.29 -3.82 17.76
CA ARG A 263 3.22 -3.42 18.83
C ARG A 263 4.10 -4.58 19.33
N LYS A 264 3.74 -5.84 19.05
CA LYS A 264 4.46 -7.05 19.49
C LYS A 264 5.15 -7.80 18.35
N TYR A 265 4.50 -7.91 17.18
CA TYR A 265 5.05 -8.65 16.03
C TYR A 265 5.31 -7.79 14.78
N GLY A 266 5.01 -6.49 14.79
CA GLY A 266 5.14 -5.63 13.62
C GLY A 266 4.00 -5.80 12.61
N LEU A 267 4.27 -5.46 11.36
CA LEU A 267 3.33 -5.50 10.23
C LEU A 267 3.29 -6.89 9.58
N SER A 268 2.28 -7.13 8.74
CA SER A 268 2.20 -8.37 7.94
C SER A 268 3.43 -8.55 7.05
N VAL A 269 3.93 -7.47 6.44
CA VAL A 269 5.16 -7.47 5.64
C VAL A 269 6.42 -7.82 6.43
N ASP A 270 6.42 -7.59 7.75
CA ASP A 270 7.57 -7.90 8.62
C ASP A 270 7.64 -9.40 8.99
N ASN A 271 6.59 -10.16 8.67
CA ASN A 271 6.41 -11.58 9.03
C ASN A 271 6.24 -12.47 7.79
N ILE A 272 6.60 -11.98 6.61
CA ILE A 272 6.64 -12.71 5.34
C ILE A 272 8.09 -13.10 5.04
N VAL A 273 8.32 -14.39 4.79
CA VAL A 273 9.67 -14.96 4.60
C VAL A 273 9.97 -15.41 3.17
N ASP A 274 8.93 -15.58 2.34
CA ASP A 274 8.99 -15.96 0.92
C ASP A 274 7.71 -15.46 0.22
N ALA A 275 7.77 -15.28 -1.11
CA ALA A 275 6.59 -15.01 -1.92
C ALA A 275 6.79 -15.49 -3.37
N GLN A 276 5.70 -15.80 -4.09
CA GLN A 276 5.73 -16.08 -5.54
C GLN A 276 4.95 -15.03 -6.32
N LEU A 277 5.59 -14.35 -7.28
CA LEU A 277 5.00 -13.29 -8.10
C LEU A 277 5.14 -13.50 -9.61
N VAL A 278 4.40 -12.71 -10.40
CA VAL A 278 4.47 -12.72 -11.88
C VAL A 278 5.11 -11.42 -12.39
N ASP A 279 6.22 -11.50 -13.11
CA ASP A 279 6.92 -10.32 -13.65
C ASP A 279 6.27 -9.76 -14.94
N VAL A 280 6.79 -8.64 -15.46
CA VAL A 280 6.32 -8.01 -16.73
C VAL A 280 6.48 -8.88 -17.98
N ASN A 281 7.03 -10.08 -17.86
CA ASN A 281 7.24 -11.02 -18.95
C ASN A 281 6.45 -12.33 -18.70
N GLY A 282 5.53 -12.33 -17.73
CA GLY A 282 4.71 -13.48 -17.38
C GLY A 282 5.46 -14.59 -16.63
N ARG A 283 6.69 -14.35 -16.13
CA ARG A 283 7.47 -15.35 -15.40
C ARG A 283 7.01 -15.41 -13.95
N ILE A 284 6.72 -16.61 -13.45
CA ILE A 284 6.55 -16.85 -12.01
C ILE A 284 7.95 -16.84 -11.36
N LEU A 285 8.12 -16.05 -10.31
CA LEU A 285 9.36 -15.89 -9.55
C LEU A 285 9.08 -16.09 -8.06
N ASP A 286 9.76 -17.02 -7.42
CA ASP A 286 9.87 -17.17 -5.96
C ASP A 286 10.90 -16.18 -5.36
N ARG A 287 11.11 -16.19 -4.03
CA ARG A 287 12.12 -15.34 -3.40
C ARG A 287 13.53 -15.53 -3.94
N GLU A 288 13.98 -16.76 -4.17
CA GLU A 288 15.37 -17.03 -4.60
C GLU A 288 15.64 -16.50 -6.02
N SER A 289 14.68 -16.69 -6.93
CA SER A 289 14.74 -16.17 -8.30
C SER A 289 14.50 -14.65 -8.36
N MET A 290 13.66 -14.09 -7.48
CA MET A 290 13.57 -12.65 -7.26
C MET A 290 14.90 -12.06 -6.81
N GLU A 291 15.54 -12.63 -5.79
CA GLU A 291 16.79 -12.11 -5.22
C GLU A 291 17.91 -12.07 -6.26
N LYS A 292 18.04 -13.11 -7.09
CA LYS A 292 18.98 -13.16 -8.24
C LYS A 292 18.72 -12.10 -9.32
N ILE A 293 17.51 -11.55 -9.41
CA ILE A 293 17.13 -10.51 -10.39
C ILE A 293 17.21 -9.10 -9.77
N TYR A 294 16.91 -8.96 -8.48
CA TYR A 294 16.79 -7.65 -7.81
C TYR A 294 18.09 -7.23 -7.10
N PHE A 295 18.78 -8.20 -6.48
CA PHE A 295 19.98 -8.05 -5.65
C PHE A 295 21.22 -8.71 -6.29
N GLY A 296 21.55 -8.29 -7.51
CA GLY A 296 22.96 -8.35 -7.95
C GLY A 296 23.85 -7.61 -6.92
N PRO A 297 25.06 -8.10 -6.64
CA PRO A 297 25.72 -7.96 -5.34
C PRO A 297 25.87 -6.51 -4.87
N LEU A 298 25.23 -6.23 -3.74
CA LEU A 298 25.35 -5.02 -2.92
C LEU A 298 25.23 -5.44 -1.44
N GLU A 299 26.21 -6.21 -1.00
CA GLU A 299 26.49 -6.44 0.42
C GLU A 299 27.45 -5.34 0.89
N GLU A 300 27.11 -4.67 1.99
CA GLU A 300 28.00 -3.75 2.71
C GLU A 300 28.36 -4.43 4.02
N GLU A 301 29.31 -5.37 3.96
CA GLU A 301 29.93 -5.94 5.16
C GLU A 301 30.74 -4.86 5.90
N ARG A 302 30.81 -4.95 7.23
CA ARG A 302 31.65 -4.10 8.08
C ARG A 302 32.51 -4.96 8.98
N THR A 303 33.82 -4.74 8.97
CA THR A 303 34.77 -5.55 9.75
C THR A 303 34.91 -5.07 11.20
N LEU A 304 35.72 -5.77 11.99
CA LEU A 304 36.04 -5.38 13.37
C LEU A 304 36.75 -4.02 13.45
N GLU A 305 37.52 -3.68 12.42
CA GLU A 305 38.21 -2.40 12.24
C GLU A 305 37.24 -1.25 11.88
N GLU A 306 36.00 -1.55 11.49
CA GLU A 306 34.98 -0.59 11.06
C GLU A 306 33.86 -0.35 12.10
N GLY A 307 34.16 -0.59 13.39
CA GLY A 307 33.27 -0.22 14.49
C GLY A 307 32.20 -1.25 14.87
N ALA A 308 32.24 -2.47 14.32
CA ALA A 308 31.27 -3.54 14.62
C ALA A 308 31.11 -3.81 16.14
N THR A 309 32.18 -3.67 16.93
CA THR A 309 32.19 -3.83 18.39
C THR A 309 31.30 -2.81 19.11
N GLU A 310 31.25 -1.56 18.63
CA GLU A 310 30.48 -0.48 19.29
C GLU A 310 28.98 -0.69 19.09
N ILE A 311 28.57 -1.20 17.92
CA ILE A 311 27.19 -1.60 17.61
C ILE A 311 26.73 -2.74 18.54
N VAL A 312 27.60 -3.74 18.79
CA VAL A 312 27.31 -4.85 19.71
C VAL A 312 27.29 -4.39 21.18
N SER A 313 28.10 -3.40 21.56
CA SER A 313 28.03 -2.79 22.89
C SER A 313 26.71 -2.05 23.10
N GLN A 314 26.24 -1.31 22.07
CA GLN A 314 24.97 -0.56 22.14
C GLN A 314 23.74 -1.46 22.26
N TRP A 315 23.82 -2.71 21.78
CA TRP A 315 22.76 -3.72 21.93
C TRP A 315 22.53 -4.15 23.39
N GLN A 316 23.56 -4.11 24.25
CA GLN A 316 23.47 -4.63 25.62
C GLN A 316 22.71 -3.70 26.59
N GLU A 317 22.63 -2.39 26.31
CA GLU A 317 22.01 -1.41 27.23
C GLU A 317 20.49 -1.24 27.03
N VAL A 318 19.91 -1.76 25.93
CA VAL A 318 18.49 -1.53 25.57
C VAL A 318 17.60 -2.77 25.81
N ALA A 319 18.19 -3.89 26.26
CA ALA A 319 17.52 -5.19 26.33
C ALA A 319 16.44 -5.34 27.44
N SER A 320 16.15 -4.29 28.23
CA SER A 320 15.14 -4.35 29.29
C SER A 320 14.47 -2.99 29.60
N ASN A 321 13.17 -2.87 29.32
CA ASN A 321 12.11 -2.80 30.35
C ASN A 321 10.73 -2.36 29.79
N LEU A 322 9.69 -3.17 30.06
CA LEU A 322 8.24 -2.85 30.09
C LEU A 322 7.57 -2.40 28.75
N ASP A 323 6.35 -2.78 28.43
CA ASP A 323 5.57 -4.02 28.66
C ASP A 323 4.73 -4.20 27.36
N GLU A 324 4.69 -5.41 26.81
CA GLU A 324 4.26 -5.64 25.42
C GLU A 324 2.75 -5.87 25.27
N ASP A 325 2.09 -6.43 26.28
CA ASP A 325 0.80 -7.11 26.09
C ASP A 325 -0.43 -6.18 26.14
N LEU A 326 -0.20 -4.85 26.23
CA LEU A 326 -1.27 -3.85 26.22
C LEU A 326 -1.45 -3.16 24.85
N PHE A 327 -2.55 -3.50 24.17
CA PHE A 327 -3.07 -2.77 23.01
C PHE A 327 -4.47 -2.19 23.32
N ILE A 328 -4.56 -0.87 23.42
CA ILE A 328 -5.83 -0.15 23.58
C ILE A 328 -6.05 0.76 22.36
N ARG A 329 -7.15 0.53 21.63
CA ARG A 329 -7.54 1.34 20.47
C ARG A 329 -8.61 2.36 20.85
N LEU A 330 -8.29 3.65 20.69
CA LEU A 330 -9.21 4.77 20.90
C LEU A 330 -9.82 5.21 19.55
N GLY A 331 -11.15 5.10 19.44
CA GLY A 331 -11.96 5.74 18.40
C GLY A 331 -12.77 6.89 18.97
N LEU A 332 -12.88 8.00 18.25
CA LEU A 332 -13.53 9.23 18.70
C LEU A 332 -14.62 9.65 17.71
N ASN A 333 -15.86 9.76 18.19
CA ASN A 333 -17.04 10.14 17.41
C ASN A 333 -17.84 11.21 18.16
N SER A 334 -18.43 12.18 17.45
CA SER A 334 -19.40 13.11 18.03
C SER A 334 -20.76 12.42 18.28
N VAL A 335 -21.40 12.73 19.41
CA VAL A 335 -22.74 12.25 19.77
C VAL A 335 -23.57 13.36 20.42
N ASN A 336 -24.90 13.26 20.38
CA ASN A 336 -25.78 14.16 21.12
C ASN A 336 -25.74 13.83 22.63
N ALA A 337 -25.68 14.85 23.48
CA ALA A 337 -25.70 14.71 24.93
C ALA A 337 -27.13 14.60 25.47
N THR A 338 -27.31 13.91 26.61
CA THR A 338 -28.62 13.66 27.23
C THR A 338 -29.33 14.90 27.79
N GLY A 339 -28.63 16.03 27.93
CA GLY A 339 -29.22 17.33 28.31
C GLY A 339 -29.44 18.29 27.13
N GLY A 340 -29.20 17.85 25.88
CA GLY A 340 -29.05 18.74 24.74
C GLY A 340 -27.60 19.19 24.53
N GLY A 341 -27.27 19.63 23.31
CA GLY A 341 -25.89 19.86 22.88
C GLY A 341 -25.18 18.60 22.37
N LYS A 342 -23.93 18.75 21.93
CA LYS A 342 -23.10 17.68 21.35
C LYS A 342 -21.83 17.46 22.20
N THR A 343 -21.31 16.24 22.20
CA THR A 343 -20.14 15.84 22.98
C THR A 343 -19.32 14.76 22.25
N ILE A 344 -18.07 14.54 22.67
CA ILE A 344 -17.16 13.55 22.09
C ILE A 344 -17.26 12.22 22.84
N LYS A 345 -17.67 11.15 22.14
CA LYS A 345 -17.66 9.78 22.64
C LYS A 345 -16.33 9.10 22.34
N ALA A 346 -15.49 8.99 23.36
CA ALA A 346 -14.40 8.01 23.40
C ALA A 346 -14.98 6.59 23.31
N SER A 347 -14.41 5.77 22.44
CA SER A 347 -14.86 4.39 22.16
C SER A 347 -13.64 3.47 22.15
N PHE A 348 -13.56 2.59 23.13
CA PHE A 348 -12.50 1.57 23.22
C PHE A 348 -12.89 0.34 22.42
N ILE A 349 -12.08 -0.05 21.44
CA ILE A 349 -12.40 -1.17 20.54
C ILE A 349 -11.64 -2.42 20.97
N ALA A 350 -12.36 -3.36 21.57
CA ALA A 350 -11.87 -4.69 21.94
C ALA A 350 -11.92 -5.67 20.75
N LEU A 351 -11.11 -6.73 20.84
CA LEU A 351 -11.10 -7.85 19.90
C LEU A 351 -12.08 -8.93 20.38
N PHE A 352 -13.03 -9.34 19.52
CA PHE A 352 -13.92 -10.47 19.79
C PHE A 352 -13.51 -11.68 18.93
N LEU A 353 -13.06 -12.76 19.58
CA LEU A 353 -12.62 -13.99 18.92
C LEU A 353 -13.82 -14.92 18.72
N GLY A 354 -14.53 -14.74 17.60
CA GLY A 354 -15.67 -15.58 17.22
C GLY A 354 -16.22 -15.24 15.83
N GLN A 355 -17.04 -16.14 15.27
CA GLN A 355 -17.66 -15.96 13.96
C GLN A 355 -18.48 -14.67 13.87
N THR A 356 -18.49 -14.04 12.69
CA THR A 356 -19.21 -12.78 12.43
C THR A 356 -20.71 -12.92 12.73
N ASP A 357 -21.34 -14.03 12.36
CA ASP A 357 -22.77 -14.23 12.61
C ASP A 357 -23.09 -14.44 14.10
N ARG A 358 -22.15 -15.01 14.89
CA ARG A 358 -22.25 -15.08 16.35
C ARG A 358 -22.06 -13.70 17.00
N LEU A 359 -21.14 -12.88 16.49
CA LEU A 359 -20.99 -11.48 16.92
C LEU A 359 -22.25 -10.66 16.57
N LEU A 360 -22.84 -10.88 15.39
CA LEU A 360 -24.08 -10.24 14.97
C LEU A 360 -25.28 -10.72 15.79
N ALA A 361 -25.39 -12.00 16.13
CA ALA A 361 -26.41 -12.50 17.05
C ALA A 361 -26.27 -11.81 18.42
N LEU A 362 -25.10 -11.91 19.05
CA LEU A 362 -24.84 -11.32 20.37
C LEU A 362 -25.06 -9.80 20.39
N THR A 363 -24.69 -9.06 19.34
CA THR A 363 -24.91 -7.60 19.29
C THR A 363 -26.34 -7.19 18.95
N ASN A 364 -27.10 -7.98 18.16
CA ASN A 364 -28.53 -7.70 17.97
C ASN A 364 -29.36 -8.08 19.20
N GLU A 365 -28.99 -9.15 19.91
CA GLU A 365 -29.68 -9.65 21.10
C GLU A 365 -29.35 -8.83 22.36
N SER A 366 -28.06 -8.58 22.61
CA SER A 366 -27.60 -7.90 23.84
C SER A 366 -27.42 -6.38 23.69
N PHE A 367 -27.26 -5.85 22.47
CA PHE A 367 -26.89 -4.44 22.29
C PHE A 367 -27.45 -3.79 20.99
N PRO A 368 -28.75 -3.94 20.65
CA PRO A 368 -29.31 -3.57 19.33
C PRO A 368 -29.14 -2.09 18.95
N LYS A 369 -28.93 -1.19 19.91
CA LYS A 369 -28.61 0.23 19.65
C LYS A 369 -27.21 0.48 19.07
N LEU A 370 -26.35 -0.55 18.97
CA LEU A 370 -25.00 -0.42 18.40
C LEU A 370 -24.99 -0.22 16.87
N GLY A 371 -26.04 -0.66 16.17
CA GLY A 371 -26.35 -0.22 14.81
C GLY A 371 -25.24 -0.43 13.77
N ILE A 372 -24.59 -1.60 13.75
CA ILE A 372 -23.56 -1.92 12.75
C ILE A 372 -24.18 -1.80 11.34
N PRO A 373 -23.69 -0.91 10.46
CA PRO A 373 -24.29 -0.72 9.13
C PRO A 373 -24.14 -1.99 8.28
N LYS A 374 -25.26 -2.67 8.01
CA LYS A 374 -25.30 -3.81 7.08
C LYS A 374 -25.33 -3.28 5.64
N GLY A 375 -24.31 -3.61 4.86
CA GLY A 375 -24.22 -3.30 3.43
C GLY A 375 -22.89 -2.66 3.02
N LYS A 376 -22.75 -2.41 1.71
CA LYS A 376 -21.67 -1.56 1.17
C LYS A 376 -21.94 -0.11 1.58
N ILE A 377 -20.87 0.69 1.69
CA ILE A 377 -20.96 2.12 2.04
C ILE A 377 -20.15 2.97 1.07
N TYR A 378 -20.47 4.26 1.00
CA TYR A 378 -19.58 5.27 0.46
C TYR A 378 -18.56 5.66 1.54
N LEU A 379 -17.28 5.78 1.19
CA LEU A 379 -16.24 6.17 2.14
C LEU A 379 -15.14 7.07 1.55
N LYS A 380 -14.63 7.97 2.38
CA LYS A 380 -13.32 8.63 2.19
C LYS A 380 -12.47 8.38 3.44
N ARG A 381 -11.17 8.27 3.21
CA ARG A 381 -10.15 8.04 4.24
C ARG A 381 -8.94 8.91 3.96
N LYS A 382 -8.19 9.20 5.02
CA LYS A 382 -6.86 9.81 5.02
C LYS A 382 -6.07 9.24 6.20
N SER A 383 -4.78 9.57 6.28
CA SER A 383 -3.90 9.17 7.38
C SER A 383 -2.90 10.26 7.73
N ASP A 384 -2.49 10.31 8.98
CA ASP A 384 -1.34 11.06 9.48
C ASP A 384 -0.58 10.23 10.51
N TYR A 385 0.68 10.57 10.78
CA TYR A 385 1.42 10.08 11.95
C TYR A 385 1.71 11.23 12.91
N VAL A 386 1.70 10.94 14.22
CA VAL A 386 1.97 11.90 15.28
C VAL A 386 3.28 11.53 15.97
N LYS A 387 4.24 12.48 15.98
CA LYS A 387 5.62 12.30 16.49
C LYS A 387 5.90 12.98 17.82
N LYS A 388 5.01 13.85 18.28
CA LYS A 388 5.08 14.54 19.59
C LYS A 388 3.68 14.55 20.20
N PRO A 389 3.52 14.49 21.53
CA PRO A 389 2.20 14.60 22.15
C PRO A 389 1.50 15.88 21.71
N ILE A 390 0.21 15.79 21.42
CA ILE A 390 -0.61 16.95 21.09
C ILE A 390 -0.91 17.68 22.41
N PRO A 391 -0.61 18.99 22.53
CA PRO A 391 -0.87 19.74 23.77
C PRO A 391 -2.39 19.93 23.98
N VAL A 392 -2.81 20.24 25.21
CA VAL A 392 -4.23 20.26 25.60
C VAL A 392 -5.03 21.28 24.77
N GLU A 393 -4.46 22.45 24.53
CA GLU A 393 -5.02 23.52 23.71
C GLU A 393 -5.16 23.07 22.24
N GLY A 394 -4.23 22.23 21.78
CA GLY A 394 -4.32 21.59 20.47
C GLY A 394 -5.46 20.56 20.40
N LEU A 395 -5.64 19.77 21.46
CA LEU A 395 -6.77 18.84 21.57
C LEU A 395 -8.12 19.59 21.59
N GLU A 396 -8.22 20.72 22.29
CA GLU A 396 -9.44 21.55 22.30
C GLU A 396 -9.80 22.08 20.91
N VAL A 397 -8.82 22.56 20.13
CA VAL A 397 -9.01 22.96 18.72
C VAL A 397 -9.52 21.78 17.88
N ILE A 398 -8.98 20.59 18.09
CA ILE A 398 -9.40 19.36 17.40
C ILE A 398 -10.83 18.97 17.78
N TRP A 399 -11.19 18.99 19.07
CA TRP A 399 -12.55 18.67 19.52
C TRP A 399 -13.57 19.66 18.98
N LYS A 400 -13.25 20.97 18.99
CA LYS A 400 -14.10 21.99 18.38
C LYS A 400 -14.33 21.70 16.89
N ALA A 401 -13.28 21.49 16.11
CA ALA A 401 -13.40 21.16 14.69
C ALA A 401 -14.19 19.87 14.44
N MET A 402 -14.01 18.82 15.26
CA MET A 402 -14.80 17.59 15.15
C MET A 402 -16.28 17.80 15.47
N MET A 403 -16.62 18.69 16.42
CA MET A 403 -18.01 19.05 16.75
C MET A 403 -18.67 19.97 15.70
N GLU A 404 -17.90 20.77 14.98
CA GLU A 404 -18.37 21.62 13.87
C GLU A 404 -18.52 20.83 12.56
N ILE A 405 -17.63 19.86 12.31
CA ILE A 405 -17.63 19.04 11.09
C ILE A 405 -18.61 17.86 11.16
N GLU A 406 -18.74 17.22 12.33
CA GLU A 406 -19.66 16.12 12.70
C GLU A 406 -19.57 14.79 11.92
N LYS A 407 -19.30 14.86 10.62
CA LYS A 407 -19.42 13.78 9.63
C LYS A 407 -18.14 12.97 9.41
N VAL A 408 -17.07 13.31 10.13
CA VAL A 408 -15.73 12.73 9.96
C VAL A 408 -15.17 12.35 11.34
N GLY A 409 -15.08 11.05 11.61
CA GLY A 409 -14.49 10.52 12.84
C GLY A 409 -12.97 10.34 12.72
N MET A 410 -12.31 10.15 13.87
CA MET A 410 -10.90 9.76 13.94
C MET A 410 -10.70 8.47 14.74
N ALA A 411 -9.77 7.63 14.29
CA ALA A 411 -9.28 6.49 15.05
C ALA A 411 -7.76 6.57 15.18
N TRP A 412 -7.25 6.54 16.42
CA TRP A 412 -5.83 6.63 16.72
C TRP A 412 -5.28 5.24 17.10
N ASN A 413 -4.13 4.89 16.54
CA ASN A 413 -3.56 3.53 16.60
C ASN A 413 -2.14 3.65 17.19
N PRO A 414 -1.88 3.16 18.42
CA PRO A 414 -0.62 3.38 19.12
C PRO A 414 0.56 2.61 18.50
N TYR A 415 1.71 3.27 18.38
CA TYR A 415 2.97 2.71 17.87
C TYR A 415 3.88 2.33 19.07
N GLY A 416 5.20 2.31 18.90
CA GLY A 416 6.14 1.77 19.89
C GLY A 416 6.15 0.24 19.94
N GLY A 417 6.92 -0.32 20.88
CA GLY A 417 7.28 -1.74 20.88
C GLY A 417 7.96 -2.13 19.57
N ARG A 418 7.56 -3.27 19.00
CA ARG A 418 8.15 -3.84 17.78
C ARG A 418 8.16 -2.91 16.56
N MET A 419 7.23 -1.95 16.49
CA MET A 419 7.22 -0.92 15.45
C MET A 419 8.38 0.08 15.54
N SER A 420 9.03 0.22 16.70
CA SER A 420 10.22 1.06 16.88
C SER A 420 11.54 0.28 16.75
N GLU A 421 11.55 -1.01 17.06
CA GLU A 421 12.74 -1.88 16.93
C GLU A 421 13.10 -2.14 15.47
N ILE A 422 12.10 -2.29 14.59
CA ILE A 422 12.31 -2.60 13.18
C ILE A 422 12.87 -1.36 12.45
N PRO A 423 14.04 -1.43 11.77
CA PRO A 423 14.59 -0.30 11.04
C PRO A 423 13.67 0.24 9.94
N ALA A 424 13.67 1.56 9.73
CA ALA A 424 12.86 2.20 8.69
C ALA A 424 13.16 1.72 7.26
N SER A 425 14.38 1.20 7.02
CA SER A 425 14.85 0.65 5.74
C SER A 425 14.61 -0.85 5.56
N ALA A 426 14.18 -1.58 6.60
CA ALA A 426 14.01 -3.04 6.56
C ALA A 426 12.93 -3.49 5.58
N THR A 427 11.92 -2.65 5.35
CA THR A 427 10.80 -2.87 4.43
C THR A 427 10.49 -1.55 3.69
N PRO A 428 9.73 -1.57 2.58
CA PRO A 428 9.22 -0.35 1.95
C PRO A 428 8.51 0.60 2.93
N PHE A 429 7.80 0.09 3.94
CA PHE A 429 7.12 0.88 4.96
C PHE A 429 8.12 1.51 5.95
N PRO A 430 8.20 2.86 6.01
CA PRO A 430 9.28 3.55 6.73
C PRO A 430 8.90 4.08 8.13
N HIS A 431 7.62 3.99 8.51
CA HIS A 431 7.07 4.73 9.67
C HIS A 431 7.32 4.00 10.99
N ARG A 432 8.59 3.87 11.35
CA ARG A 432 9.06 3.08 12.50
C ARG A 432 9.26 3.96 13.75
N ALA A 433 10.44 3.91 14.37
CA ALA A 433 10.79 4.70 15.54
C ALA A 433 10.50 6.21 15.38
N GLY A 434 10.16 6.87 16.49
CA GLY A 434 9.81 8.29 16.53
C GLY A 434 8.33 8.61 16.22
N ASN A 435 7.53 7.62 15.81
CA ASN A 435 6.07 7.76 15.70
C ASN A 435 5.38 7.24 16.98
N ILE A 436 4.49 8.05 17.57
CA ILE A 436 3.75 7.74 18.80
C ILE A 436 2.43 7.03 18.45
N PHE A 437 1.70 7.53 17.45
CA PHE A 437 0.51 6.88 16.91
C PHE A 437 0.22 7.31 15.47
N LYS A 438 -0.54 6.46 14.75
CA LYS A 438 -1.10 6.78 13.43
C LYS A 438 -2.59 7.09 13.52
N ILE A 439 -3.02 8.16 12.86
CA ILE A 439 -4.41 8.59 12.73
C ILE A 439 -5.04 7.97 11.47
N GLN A 440 -6.31 7.58 11.57
CA GLN A 440 -7.20 7.37 10.43
C GLN A 440 -8.34 8.39 10.48
N TYR A 441 -8.49 9.20 9.44
CA TYR A 441 -9.68 10.04 9.24
C TYR A 441 -10.74 9.22 8.52
N SER A 442 -11.99 9.25 9.00
CA SER A 442 -13.06 8.37 8.52
C SER A 442 -14.38 9.09 8.29
N ALA A 443 -14.70 9.34 7.01
CA ALA A 443 -16.05 9.68 6.55
C ALA A 443 -16.73 8.44 5.96
N ASN A 444 -17.96 8.16 6.39
CA ASN A 444 -18.80 7.06 5.91
C ASN A 444 -20.21 7.59 5.65
N TRP A 445 -20.85 7.19 4.54
CA TRP A 445 -22.26 7.52 4.29
C TRP A 445 -22.96 6.47 3.42
N GLN A 446 -24.29 6.54 3.38
CA GLN A 446 -25.15 5.61 2.64
C GLN A 446 -25.94 6.29 1.51
N GLU A 447 -26.19 7.60 1.61
CA GLU A 447 -26.95 8.37 0.62
C GLU A 447 -26.16 8.55 -0.68
N ALA A 448 -26.75 8.13 -1.80
CA ALA A 448 -26.15 8.29 -3.12
C ALA A 448 -26.28 9.73 -3.62
N GLY A 449 -25.21 10.27 -4.24
CA GLY A 449 -25.27 11.56 -4.92
C GLY A 449 -23.94 12.29 -4.96
N ILE A 450 -23.71 13.08 -6.02
CA ILE A 450 -22.48 13.85 -6.20
C ILE A 450 -22.35 14.99 -5.17
N ASN A 451 -23.45 15.69 -4.86
CA ASN A 451 -23.46 16.77 -3.86
C ASN A 451 -23.15 16.24 -2.45
N VAL A 452 -23.74 15.10 -2.09
CA VAL A 452 -23.48 14.40 -0.83
C VAL A 452 -22.01 13.98 -0.76
N THR A 453 -21.52 13.33 -1.82
CA THR A 453 -20.11 12.88 -1.94
C THR A 453 -19.14 14.05 -1.80
N ASN A 454 -19.36 15.15 -2.52
CA ASN A 454 -18.51 16.33 -2.46
C ASN A 454 -18.50 16.98 -1.06
N ASN A 455 -19.63 16.97 -0.34
CA ASN A 455 -19.73 17.44 1.03
C ASN A 455 -18.83 16.60 1.97
N TYR A 456 -18.99 15.27 1.99
CA TYR A 456 -18.14 14.39 2.83
C TYR A 456 -16.66 14.45 2.42
N LEU A 457 -16.33 14.60 1.14
CA LEU A 457 -14.96 14.82 0.67
C LEU A 457 -14.37 16.15 1.18
N SER A 458 -15.13 17.24 1.11
CA SER A 458 -14.72 18.56 1.60
C SER A 458 -14.45 18.53 3.10
N LEU A 459 -15.40 18.05 3.89
CA LEU A 459 -15.30 17.92 5.34
C LEU A 459 -14.12 17.02 5.78
N THR A 460 -13.81 15.97 5.02
CA THR A 460 -12.63 15.11 5.31
C THR A 460 -11.31 15.84 5.04
N ARG A 461 -11.26 16.71 4.03
CA ARG A 461 -10.09 17.57 3.75
C ARG A 461 -9.96 18.68 4.79
N GLU A 462 -11.07 19.19 5.30
CA GLU A 462 -11.12 20.22 6.34
C GLU A 462 -10.56 19.73 7.67
N LEU A 463 -11.04 18.60 8.21
CA LEU A 463 -10.50 18.03 9.46
C LEU A 463 -9.01 17.66 9.33
N HIS A 464 -8.61 17.14 8.17
CA HIS A 464 -7.19 16.87 7.86
C HIS A 464 -6.35 18.15 7.78
N LYS A 465 -6.91 19.26 7.30
CA LYS A 465 -6.25 20.58 7.29
C LYS A 465 -6.10 21.12 8.72
N VAL A 466 -7.10 20.98 9.58
CA VAL A 466 -7.03 21.37 11.01
C VAL A 466 -5.90 20.63 11.73
N MET A 467 -5.66 19.36 11.41
CA MET A 467 -4.63 18.54 12.06
C MET A 467 -3.18 18.87 11.67
N THR A 468 -2.96 19.67 10.62
CA THR A 468 -1.62 19.96 10.06
C THR A 468 -0.52 20.39 11.06
N PRO A 469 -0.77 21.23 12.10
CA PRO A 469 0.29 21.63 13.03
C PRO A 469 0.63 20.55 14.09
N PHE A 470 -0.17 19.49 14.20
CA PHE A 470 -0.05 18.48 15.27
C PHE A 470 0.55 17.13 14.79
N VAL A 471 0.86 17.02 13.51
CA VAL A 471 1.26 15.77 12.83
C VAL A 471 2.69 15.86 12.28
N SER A 472 3.18 14.76 11.72
CA SER A 472 4.44 14.71 10.96
C SER A 472 4.51 15.77 9.87
N LYS A 473 5.68 16.40 9.71
CA LYS A 473 5.98 17.39 8.68
C LYS A 473 7.36 17.13 8.08
N LEU A 474 7.51 17.44 6.79
CA LEU A 474 8.74 17.26 6.00
C LEU A 474 9.29 15.82 6.06
N PRO A 475 8.63 14.81 5.44
CA PRO A 475 7.36 14.85 4.70
C PRO A 475 6.12 14.78 5.63
N ARG A 476 4.90 14.89 5.08
CA ARG A 476 3.66 14.66 5.85
C ARG A 476 3.27 13.19 5.70
N GLU A 477 3.77 12.37 6.61
CA GLU A 477 3.72 10.92 6.49
C GLU A 477 2.29 10.37 6.33
N ALA A 478 2.10 9.55 5.29
CA ALA A 478 0.83 8.95 4.91
C ALA A 478 0.97 7.43 4.75
N PHE A 479 -0.12 6.68 4.88
CA PHE A 479 -0.09 5.21 4.84
C PHE A 479 -0.62 4.68 3.50
N LEU A 480 0.20 3.96 2.73
CA LEU A 480 -0.12 3.50 1.37
C LEU A 480 -1.44 2.73 1.27
N ASN A 481 -1.70 1.86 2.25
CA ASN A 481 -2.94 1.07 2.31
C ASN A 481 -4.19 1.92 2.61
N TYR A 482 -4.03 3.16 3.08
CA TYR A 482 -5.07 4.18 3.19
C TYR A 482 -4.95 5.21 2.06
N ARG A 483 -4.69 4.69 0.84
CA ARG A 483 -4.46 5.43 -0.41
C ARG A 483 -5.40 6.63 -0.55
N ASP A 484 -4.80 7.78 -0.81
CA ASP A 484 -5.44 9.08 -0.93
C ASP A 484 -4.91 9.79 -2.18
N ILE A 485 -5.80 10.14 -3.11
CA ILE A 485 -5.43 10.90 -4.33
C ILE A 485 -5.25 12.41 -4.08
N ASP A 486 -5.69 12.92 -2.92
CA ASP A 486 -5.61 14.36 -2.63
C ASP A 486 -4.18 14.81 -2.27
N ILE A 487 -3.27 13.89 -1.89
CA ILE A 487 -1.85 14.22 -1.63
C ILE A 487 -0.99 14.18 -2.90
N GLY A 488 -1.52 13.63 -4.01
CA GLY A 488 -0.86 13.66 -5.31
C GLY A 488 -1.21 12.47 -6.20
N ASN A 489 -0.95 12.63 -7.50
CA ASN A 489 -0.98 11.56 -8.49
C ASN A 489 0.02 11.86 -9.62
N SER A 490 0.43 10.85 -10.38
CA SER A 490 1.51 10.95 -11.38
C SER A 490 1.05 10.95 -12.84
N LYS A 491 -0.26 11.12 -13.12
CA LYS A 491 -0.80 11.08 -14.51
C LYS A 491 -0.25 12.19 -15.40
N GLU A 492 0.04 13.36 -14.83
CA GLU A 492 0.34 14.60 -15.57
C GLU A 492 1.77 15.12 -15.32
N GLY A 493 2.55 14.50 -14.43
CA GLY A 493 3.85 15.03 -13.99
C GLY A 493 4.97 14.02 -13.72
N GLY A 494 4.81 12.76 -14.16
CA GLY A 494 5.88 11.76 -14.19
C GLY A 494 6.53 11.43 -12.83
N LEU A 495 7.82 11.09 -12.85
CA LEU A 495 8.62 10.83 -11.64
C LEU A 495 8.69 12.04 -10.68
N PRO A 496 8.84 13.31 -11.13
CA PRO A 496 8.79 14.47 -10.23
C PRO A 496 7.49 14.58 -9.44
N ALA A 497 6.33 14.38 -10.09
CA ALA A 497 5.04 14.35 -9.37
C ALA A 497 4.88 13.11 -8.48
N ALA A 498 5.47 11.98 -8.86
CA ALA A 498 5.54 10.79 -8.02
C ALA A 498 6.37 11.01 -6.74
N ALA A 499 7.45 11.80 -6.80
CA ALA A 499 8.30 12.06 -5.65
C ALA A 499 7.62 12.87 -4.53
N VAL A 500 6.58 13.66 -4.86
CA VAL A 500 5.79 14.42 -3.87
C VAL A 500 5.07 13.45 -2.92
N TYR A 501 4.07 12.73 -3.42
CA TYR A 501 3.30 11.80 -2.60
C TYR A 501 4.07 10.51 -2.26
N GLY A 502 5.09 10.16 -3.06
CA GLY A 502 5.97 9.03 -2.81
C GLY A 502 6.79 9.19 -1.53
N LYS A 503 7.24 10.40 -1.22
CA LYS A 503 7.97 10.69 0.03
C LYS A 503 7.04 10.77 1.24
N ASP A 504 5.79 11.18 1.07
CA ASP A 504 4.77 11.04 2.12
C ASP A 504 4.50 9.56 2.47
N TYR A 505 4.42 8.64 1.49
CA TYR A 505 4.18 7.20 1.73
C TYR A 505 5.43 6.39 2.12
N PHE A 506 6.62 6.75 1.65
CA PHE A 506 7.83 5.91 1.73
C PHE A 506 9.06 6.61 2.30
N LYS A 507 9.01 7.94 2.54
CA LYS A 507 10.15 8.75 2.98
C LYS A 507 11.38 8.45 2.11
N ASP A 508 12.47 8.07 2.77
CA ASP A 508 13.80 7.81 2.23
C ASP A 508 13.84 6.51 1.41
N ASN A 509 12.91 5.57 1.65
CA ASN A 509 12.77 4.34 0.86
C ASN A 509 12.25 4.60 -0.57
N PHE A 510 11.71 5.79 -0.86
CA PHE A 510 11.15 6.12 -2.17
C PHE A 510 12.16 5.92 -3.31
N GLU A 511 13.40 6.39 -3.16
CA GLU A 511 14.42 6.29 -4.22
C GLU A 511 14.83 4.82 -4.47
N ARG A 512 14.90 4.01 -3.40
CA ARG A 512 15.12 2.54 -3.51
C ARG A 512 13.98 1.86 -4.28
N LEU A 513 12.74 2.28 -4.05
CA LEU A 513 11.57 1.76 -4.77
C LEU A 513 11.55 2.18 -6.25
N VAL A 514 11.96 3.41 -6.57
CA VAL A 514 12.13 3.89 -7.95
C VAL A 514 13.22 3.11 -8.68
N HIS A 515 14.37 2.87 -8.03
CA HIS A 515 15.46 2.05 -8.57
C HIS A 515 15.01 0.60 -8.86
N ILE A 516 14.30 -0.03 -7.92
CA ILE A 516 13.72 -1.36 -8.13
C ILE A 516 12.73 -1.34 -9.29
N LYS A 517 11.72 -0.44 -9.28
CA LYS A 517 10.72 -0.30 -10.37
C LYS A 517 11.39 -0.15 -11.73
N THR A 518 12.45 0.65 -11.83
CA THR A 518 13.19 0.88 -13.08
C THR A 518 13.92 -0.37 -13.58
N LYS A 519 14.37 -1.26 -12.70
CA LYS A 519 14.94 -2.58 -13.06
C LYS A 519 13.86 -3.58 -13.49
N VAL A 520 12.73 -3.65 -12.77
CA VAL A 520 11.75 -4.74 -12.90
C VAL A 520 10.65 -4.48 -13.93
N ASP A 521 10.37 -3.20 -14.21
CA ASP A 521 9.40 -2.74 -15.20
C ASP A 521 9.88 -1.41 -15.82
N PRO A 522 10.95 -1.45 -16.64
CA PRO A 522 11.60 -0.25 -17.19
C PRO A 522 10.69 0.58 -18.09
N ASP A 523 9.68 -0.06 -18.69
CA ASP A 523 8.71 0.53 -19.62
C ASP A 523 7.46 1.10 -18.92
N ASN A 524 7.26 0.79 -17.63
CA ASN A 524 6.02 1.00 -16.88
C ASN A 524 4.79 0.38 -17.58
N SER A 525 4.86 -0.92 -17.81
CA SER A 525 4.11 -1.66 -18.85
C SER A 525 2.86 -2.43 -18.39
N LEU A 526 2.46 -2.31 -17.12
CA LEU A 526 1.28 -2.97 -16.51
C LEU A 526 0.31 -1.97 -15.86
#